data_AF-A0A1H6ZIZ6-F1
#
_entry.id   AF-A0A1H6ZIZ6-F1
#
_cell.length_a   1.000
_cell.length_b   1.000
_cell.length_c   1.000
_cell.angle_alpha   90.00
_cell.angle_beta   90.00
_cell.angle_gamma   90.00
#
_symmetry.space_group_name_H-M   'P 1'
#
loop_
_entity.id
_entity.type
_entity.pdbx_description
1 polymer ?
#
loop_
_entity_poly.entity_id
_entity_poly.type
_entity_poly.pdbx_seq_one_letter_code
_entity_poly.pdbx_strand_id
1 'polypeptide(L)' 'MEQRFEAYLDHLCDSLGHVDRHEGLRGYCQGLMLPLARKSVEPLAAGIDPHAVRARHQSLHHFVAKSDWSDERLLERVRA' A
#
# COMPACT_ATOMS: atom_id res chain seq x y z
N MET A 1 -12.80 13.46 -3.75
CA MET A 1 -12.39 12.05 -4.03
C MET A 1 -11.23 11.66 -3.12
N GLU A 2 -10.18 12.48 -3.02
CA GLU A 2 -9.04 12.26 -2.12
C GLU A 2 -9.44 12.09 -0.66
N GLN A 3 -10.23 13.00 -0.06
CA GLN A 3 -10.56 12.92 1.37
C GLN A 3 -11.22 11.59 1.81
N ARG A 4 -12.11 11.01 0.97
CA ARG A 4 -12.72 9.71 1.27
C ARG A 4 -11.73 8.56 1.15
N PHE A 5 -10.83 8.64 0.18
CA PHE A 5 -9.76 7.65 0.01
C PHE A 5 -8.76 7.72 1.16
N GLU A 6 -8.35 8.92 1.54
CA GLU A 6 -7.48 9.18 2.69
C GLU A 6 -8.10 8.65 3.99
N ALA A 7 -9.37 8.98 4.28
CA ALA A 7 -10.07 8.46 5.45
C ALA A 7 -10.21 6.92 5.43
N TYR A 8 -10.40 6.34 4.24
CA TYR A 8 -10.43 4.88 4.09
C TYR A 8 -9.04 4.26 4.38
N LEU A 9 -7.97 4.88 3.91
CA LEU A 9 -6.60 4.44 4.20
C LEU A 9 -6.28 4.56 5.69
N ASP A 10 -6.70 5.63 6.36
CA ASP A 10 -6.56 5.79 7.81
C ASP A 10 -7.28 4.65 8.56
N HIS A 11 -8.53 4.38 8.19
CA HIS A 11 -9.28 3.25 8.75
C HIS A 11 -8.56 1.91 8.59
N LEU A 12 -7.97 1.65 7.42
CA LEU A 12 -7.21 0.42 7.18
C LEU A 12 -5.88 0.38 7.94
N CYS A 13 -5.18 1.51 8.06
CA CYS A 13 -3.89 1.61 8.76
C CYS A 13 -3.97 1.13 10.21
N ASP A 14 -5.10 1.36 10.88
CA ASP A 14 -5.35 0.89 12.25
C ASP A 14 -5.31 -0.65 12.41
N SER A 15 -5.34 -1.44 11.32
CA SER A 15 -5.13 -2.90 11.39
C SER A 15 -3.66 -3.33 11.35
N LEU A 16 -2.74 -2.42 10.99
CA LEU A 16 -1.33 -2.77 10.69
C LEU A 16 -0.45 -2.88 11.94
N GLY A 17 -0.93 -2.43 13.10
CA GLY A 17 -0.27 -2.55 14.41
C GLY A 17 0.92 -1.60 14.64
N HIS A 18 1.65 -1.20 13.60
CA HIS A 18 2.77 -0.26 13.69
C HIS A 18 2.68 0.86 12.65
N VAL A 19 3.02 2.08 13.08
CA VAL A 19 2.90 3.31 12.27
C VAL A 19 3.83 3.35 11.06
N ASP A 20 4.96 2.67 11.11
CA ASP A 20 5.93 2.55 10.00
C ASP A 20 5.33 1.82 8.78
N ARG A 21 4.30 0.99 8.98
CA ARG A 21 3.61 0.27 7.91
C ARG A 21 2.57 1.13 7.19
N HIS A 22 2.18 2.27 7.74
CA HIS A 22 1.15 3.14 7.15
C HIS A 22 1.60 3.66 5.79
N GLU A 23 2.86 4.10 5.67
CA GLU A 23 3.40 4.57 4.39
C GLU A 23 3.42 3.45 3.35
N GLY A 24 3.75 2.22 3.78
CA GLY A 24 3.71 1.03 2.93
C GLY A 24 2.33 0.76 2.36
N LEU A 25 1.28 0.78 3.19
CA LEU A 25 -0.11 0.61 2.76
C LEU A 25 -0.52 1.73 1.79
N ARG A 26 -0.26 2.98 2.18
CA ARG A 26 -0.63 4.16 1.38
C ARG A 26 0.02 4.12 0.00
N GLY A 27 1.32 3.86 -0.05
CA GLY A 27 2.06 3.73 -1.31
C GLY A 27 1.56 2.57 -2.18
N TYR A 28 1.24 1.42 -1.57
CA TYR A 28 0.73 0.27 -2.31
C TYR A 28 -0.66 0.54 -2.91
N CYS A 29 -1.59 1.06 -2.10
CA CYS A 29 -2.94 1.40 -2.55
C CYS A 29 -2.93 2.53 -3.60
N GLN A 30 -2.09 3.56 -3.43
CA GLN A 30 -1.90 4.60 -4.45
C GLN A 30 -1.40 4.01 -5.76
N GLY A 31 -0.40 3.11 -5.71
CA GLY A 31 0.06 2.39 -6.90
C GLY A 31 -1.06 1.62 -7.60
N LEU A 32 -1.90 0.91 -6.83
CA LEU A 32 -3.04 0.18 -7.38
C LEU A 32 -4.07 1.07 -8.09
N MET A 33 -4.14 2.36 -7.76
CA MET A 33 -5.03 3.33 -8.43
C MET A 33 -4.45 3.89 -9.74
N LEU A 34 -3.16 3.70 -10.03
CA LEU A 34 -2.54 4.17 -11.27
C LEU A 34 -3.06 3.40 -12.49
N PRO A 35 -3.13 4.02 -13.70
CA PRO A 35 -3.63 3.37 -14.92
C PRO A 35 -2.60 2.40 -15.53
N LEU A 36 -2.25 1.35 -14.78
CA LEU A 36 -1.24 0.35 -15.13
C LEU A 36 -1.91 -0.94 -15.62
N ALA A 37 -1.39 -1.51 -16.72
CA ALA A 37 -1.88 -2.77 -17.28
C ALA A 37 -1.64 -3.97 -16.34
N ARG A 38 -0.54 -3.96 -15.59
CA ARG A 38 -0.19 -5.00 -14.61
C ARG A 38 -0.14 -4.42 -13.20
N LYS A 39 -0.80 -5.07 -12.25
CA LYS A 39 -0.90 -4.67 -10.83
C LYS A 39 0.03 -5.52 -9.95
N SER A 40 1.32 -5.50 -10.26
CA SER A 40 2.37 -6.16 -9.46
C SER A 40 3.37 -5.13 -8.95
N VAL A 41 4.18 -5.48 -7.94
CA VAL A 41 5.04 -4.55 -7.19
C VAL A 41 5.95 -3.70 -8.09
N GLU A 42 6.59 -4.30 -9.08
CA GLU A 42 7.50 -3.61 -10.01
C GLU A 42 6.79 -2.54 -10.88
N PRO A 43 5.72 -2.86 -11.62
CA PRO A 43 4.90 -1.85 -12.30
C PRO A 43 4.39 -0.75 -11.37
N LEU A 44 3.95 -1.08 -10.15
CA LEU A 44 3.50 -0.07 -9.19
C LEU A 44 4.64 0.87 -8.80
N ALA A 45 5.82 0.32 -8.51
CA ALA A 45 7.00 1.09 -8.16
C ALA A 45 7.43 2.04 -9.28
N ALA A 46 7.45 1.53 -10.53
CA ALA A 46 7.75 2.33 -11.71
C ALA A 46 6.71 3.42 -11.98
N GLY A 47 5.43 3.15 -11.68
CA GLY A 47 4.35 4.13 -11.83
C GLY A 47 4.35 5.22 -10.75
N ILE A 48 4.72 4.88 -9.50
CA ILE A 48 4.75 5.83 -8.38
C ILE A 48 5.98 6.75 -8.46
N ASP A 49 7.16 6.18 -8.70
CA ASP A 49 8.40 6.94 -8.79
C ASP A 49 9.34 6.35 -9.85
N PRO A 50 9.24 6.82 -11.11
CA PRO A 50 10.10 6.39 -12.20
C PRO A 50 11.60 6.66 -11.97
N HIS A 51 11.95 7.61 -11.11
CA HIS A 51 13.35 7.98 -10.83
C HIS A 51 13.95 7.14 -9.70
N ALA A 52 13.11 6.52 -8.86
CA ALA A 52 13.53 5.70 -7.73
C ALA A 52 12.90 4.29 -7.72
N VAL A 53 12.65 3.70 -8.91
CA VAL A 53 11.95 2.42 -9.07
C VAL A 53 12.46 1.33 -8.14
N ARG A 54 13.79 1.16 -8.03
CA ARG A 54 14.38 0.13 -7.17
C ARG A 54 14.05 0.35 -5.69
N ALA A 55 14.19 1.58 -5.21
CA ALA A 55 13.91 1.91 -3.81
C ALA A 55 12.42 1.72 -3.51
N ARG A 56 11.55 2.21 -4.40
CA ARG A 56 10.10 2.05 -4.27
C ARG A 56 9.68 0.58 -4.35
N HIS A 57 10.26 -0.21 -5.25
CA HIS A 57 10.03 -1.65 -5.33
C HIS A 57 10.39 -2.35 -4.02
N GLN A 58 11.56 -2.06 -3.44
CA GLN A 58 11.98 -2.68 -2.18
C GLN A 58 11.07 -2.29 -1.02
N SER A 59 10.68 -1.02 -0.92
CA SER A 59 9.74 -0.55 0.10
C SER A 59 8.38 -1.26 -0.02
N LEU A 60 7.79 -1.28 -1.22
CA LEU A 60 6.50 -1.94 -1.46
C LEU A 60 6.57 -3.46 -1.27
N HIS A 61 7.63 -4.11 -1.75
CA HIS A 61 7.84 -5.55 -1.58
C HIS A 61 8.02 -5.90 -0.11
N HIS A 62 8.79 -5.11 0.63
CA HIS A 62 8.95 -5.31 2.07
C HIS A 62 7.59 -5.20 2.76
N PHE A 63 6.84 -4.13 2.49
CA PHE A 63 5.51 -3.96 3.06
C PHE A 63 4.60 -5.16 2.75
N VAL A 64 4.39 -5.51 1.48
CA VAL A 64 3.37 -6.49 1.10
C VAL A 64 3.76 -7.95 1.37
N ALA A 65 5.06 -8.28 1.36
CA ALA A 65 5.53 -9.66 1.39
C ALA A 65 6.43 -10.01 2.59
N LYS A 66 6.85 -9.03 3.39
CA LYS A 66 7.81 -9.24 4.50
C LYS A 66 7.40 -8.63 5.82
N SER A 67 6.60 -7.57 5.84
CA SER A 67 6.16 -6.93 7.08
C SER A 67 5.14 -7.80 7.82
N ASP A 68 5.29 -7.93 9.14
CA ASP A 68 4.43 -8.77 9.99
C ASP A 68 3.10 -8.09 10.37
N TRP A 69 2.30 -7.68 9.37
CA TRP A 69 0.90 -7.27 9.59
C TRP A 69 -0.04 -8.46 9.35
N SER A 70 -1.19 -8.44 10.01
CA SER A 70 -2.20 -9.51 9.88
C SER A 70 -3.16 -9.18 8.73
N ASP A 71 -3.20 -10.07 7.74
CA ASP A 71 -4.15 -9.99 6.63
C ASP A 71 -5.59 -10.21 7.10
N GLU A 72 -5.82 -11.10 8.07
CA GLU A 72 -7.12 -11.29 8.72
C GLU A 72 -7.65 -9.97 9.30
N ARG A 73 -6.84 -9.26 10.10
CA ARG A 73 -7.22 -7.96 10.70
C ARG A 73 -7.49 -6.89 9.65
N LEU A 74 -6.71 -6.86 8.57
CA LEU A 74 -6.93 -5.94 7.47
C LEU A 74 -8.25 -6.25 6.75
N LEU A 75 -8.53 -7.53 6.46
CA LEU A 75 -9.74 -7.98 5.78
C LEU A 75 -11.01 -7.78 6.62
N GLU A 76 -10.93 -7.91 7.95
CA GLU A 76 -12.03 -7.54 8.85
C GLU A 76 -12.42 -6.07 8.67
N ARG A 77 -11.43 -5.17 8.60
CA ARG A 77 -11.67 -3.74 8.40
C ARG A 77 -12.19 -3.39 7.02
N VAL A 78 -11.78 -4.11 5.97
CA VAL A 78 -12.30 -3.93 4.61
C VAL A 78 -13.79 -4.26 4.52
N ARG A 79 -14.29 -5.18 5.37
CA ARG A 79 -15.67 -5.65 5.38
C ARG A 79 -16.62 -4.83 6.27
N ALA A 80 -16.06 -3.99 7.16
CA ALA A 80 -16.81 -3.13 8.08
C ALA A 80 -17.41 -1.92 7.36
#